data_AF-A0A936CUM4-F1
#
_entry.id   AF-A0A936CUM4-F1
#
_cell.length_a   1.000
_cell.length_b   1.000
_cell.length_c   1.000
_cell.angle_alpha   90.00
_cell.angle_beta   90.00
_cell.angle_gamma   90.00
#
_symmetry.space_group_name_H-M   'P 1'
#
loop_
_entity.id
_entity.type
_entity.pdbx_description
1 polymer ?
#
loop_
_entity_poly.entity_id
_entity_poly.type
_entity_poly.pdbx_seq_one_letter_code
_entity_poly.pdbx_strand_id
1 'polypeptide(L)'
;MEAVSANEGKLEAINTWDNAFLSFGILQWTAGTDTSTGELPALLERLKQDYAVIFQELFGRYGLDMQLRPGGFLSKPGFLPGGYFSIDGVVLKTEEQKEKLRTLEWAYRFWWAGHHDLVRVTQIKQAMGRINTFYRNPSSLLNNRSVADYVTSECGVALLLDQHVNRPGHVPGTLAKAVDSLSGMGDPQQWSDADEARLLDLYVVLREKTTMTDPINRAHVVFEAADKGILSRRRGSFKE
;
A
#
# COMPACT_ATOMS: atom_id res chain seq x y z
N MET A 1 4.03 -9.25 -3.83
CA MET A 1 4.50 -8.20 -2.90
C MET A 1 5.91 -7.76 -3.21
N GLU A 2 6.84 -8.70 -3.42
CA GLU A 2 8.23 -8.42 -3.80
C GLU A 2 8.38 -7.37 -4.92
N ALA A 3 7.65 -7.54 -6.03
CA ALA A 3 7.70 -6.61 -7.16
C ALA A 3 7.26 -5.18 -6.82
N VAL A 4 6.28 -5.00 -5.93
CA VAL A 4 5.77 -3.67 -5.54
C VAL A 4 6.71 -3.01 -4.53
N SER A 5 7.22 -3.78 -3.57
CA SER A 5 8.17 -3.24 -2.58
C SER A 5 9.48 -2.74 -3.20
N ALA A 6 9.91 -3.32 -4.33
CA ALA A 6 11.08 -2.87 -5.07
C ALA A 6 10.99 -1.40 -5.53
N ASN A 7 9.77 -0.86 -5.67
CA ASN A 7 9.53 0.53 -6.05
C ASN A 7 9.47 1.51 -4.86
N GLU A 8 9.40 1.03 -3.62
CA GLU A 8 9.25 1.88 -2.43
C GLU A 8 10.51 1.91 -1.58
N GLY A 9 11.05 0.74 -1.22
CA GLY A 9 12.20 0.60 -0.36
C GLY A 9 12.40 -0.84 0.13
N LYS A 10 13.52 -1.10 0.83
CA LYS A 10 13.79 -2.40 1.47
C LYS A 10 12.92 -2.59 2.73
N LEU A 11 12.83 -3.82 3.24
CA LEU A 11 12.01 -4.22 4.40
C LEU A 11 12.22 -3.35 5.66
N GLU A 12 13.42 -2.80 5.79
CA GLU A 12 13.93 -1.99 6.90
C GLU A 12 14.08 -0.50 6.56
N ALA A 13 13.67 -0.09 5.36
CA ALA A 13 13.87 1.28 4.90
C ALA A 13 13.12 2.28 5.79
N ILE A 14 13.82 3.34 6.17
CA ILE A 14 13.31 4.41 7.02
C ILE A 14 13.56 5.76 6.36
N ASN A 15 12.57 6.64 6.46
CA ASN A 15 12.70 8.05 6.12
C ASN A 15 12.19 8.91 7.27
N THR A 16 12.97 9.90 7.69
CA THR A 16 12.61 10.89 8.72
C THR A 16 12.76 12.32 8.22
N TRP A 17 12.97 12.53 6.93
CA TRP A 17 13.32 13.83 6.34
C TRP A 17 12.17 14.51 5.62
N ASP A 18 11.21 13.75 5.09
CA ASP A 18 10.04 14.31 4.39
C ASP A 18 8.95 14.83 5.34
N ASN A 19 7.82 15.26 4.80
CA ASN A 19 6.70 15.79 5.58
C ASN A 19 5.88 14.71 6.30
N ALA A 20 6.24 13.42 6.18
CA ALA A 20 5.57 12.33 6.87
C ALA A 20 6.18 12.01 8.25
N PHE A 21 7.23 12.74 8.67
CA PHE A 21 7.92 12.67 9.97
C PHE A 21 8.69 11.37 10.22
N LEU A 22 8.05 10.24 9.96
CA LEU A 22 8.62 8.92 9.99
C LEU A 22 7.87 8.01 9.01
N SER A 23 8.61 7.40 8.11
CA SER A 23 8.14 6.36 7.20
C SER A 23 8.96 5.10 7.42
N PHE A 24 8.32 3.94 7.34
CA PHE A 24 8.95 2.65 7.63
C PHE A 24 8.50 1.55 6.68
N GLY A 25 9.45 0.75 6.22
CA GLY A 25 9.18 -0.59 5.72
C GLY A 25 8.84 -0.70 4.24
N ILE A 26 8.33 -1.88 3.85
CA ILE A 26 8.21 -2.33 2.44
C ILE A 26 7.36 -1.46 1.54
N LEU A 27 6.43 -0.68 2.10
CA LEU A 27 5.57 0.25 1.37
C LEU A 27 5.69 1.68 1.93
N GLN A 28 6.76 1.96 2.68
CA GLN A 28 7.01 3.25 3.32
C GLN A 28 5.78 3.76 4.11
N TRP A 29 5.28 2.92 5.03
CA TRP A 29 4.14 3.25 5.89
C TRP A 29 4.47 4.51 6.70
N THR A 30 3.64 5.55 6.62
CA THR A 30 3.94 6.86 7.20
C THR A 30 3.25 7.08 8.55
N ALA A 31 3.82 7.95 9.39
CA ALA A 31 3.15 8.52 10.57
C ALA A 31 2.09 9.59 10.22
N GLY A 32 1.96 9.92 8.92
CA GLY A 32 1.02 10.89 8.37
C GLY A 32 1.60 12.31 8.33
N THR A 33 1.21 13.09 7.32
CA THR A 33 1.66 14.48 7.15
C THR A 33 0.85 15.45 7.99
N ASP A 34 1.36 16.66 8.21
CA ASP A 34 0.63 17.77 8.84
C ASP A 34 -0.17 17.32 10.08
N THR A 35 -1.49 17.57 10.07
CA THR A 35 -2.45 17.06 11.06
C THR A 35 -3.13 15.75 10.67
N SER A 36 -2.78 15.18 9.52
CA SER A 36 -3.37 13.96 8.97
C SER A 36 -2.88 12.70 9.67
N THR A 37 -3.70 11.66 9.67
CA THR A 37 -3.32 10.33 10.16
C THR A 37 -2.43 9.58 9.19
N GLY A 38 -1.57 8.70 9.70
CA GLY A 38 -0.73 7.80 8.92
C GLY A 38 -1.20 6.35 8.96
N GLU A 39 -0.65 5.52 8.08
CA GLU A 39 -0.89 4.07 8.03
C GLU A 39 0.05 3.28 8.96
N LEU A 40 1.19 3.86 9.34
CA LEU A 40 2.17 3.22 10.22
C LEU A 40 1.60 2.92 11.64
N PRO A 41 0.78 3.79 12.26
CA PRO A 41 0.07 3.44 13.49
C PRO A 41 -0.87 2.24 13.32
N ALA A 42 -1.53 2.09 12.17
CA ALA A 42 -2.37 0.92 11.92
C ALA A 42 -1.54 -0.36 11.75
N LEU A 43 -0.38 -0.28 11.10
CA LEU A 43 0.56 -1.40 11.04
C LEU A 43 1.00 -1.84 12.44
N LEU A 44 1.36 -0.91 13.32
CA LEU A 44 1.79 -1.24 14.67
C LEU A 44 0.64 -1.74 15.56
N GLU A 45 -0.60 -1.27 15.35
CA GLU A 45 -1.76 -1.87 16.00
C GLU A 45 -1.90 -3.33 15.59
N ARG A 46 -1.73 -3.65 14.30
CA ARG A 46 -1.77 -5.05 13.88
C ARG A 46 -0.71 -5.89 14.57
N LEU A 47 0.52 -5.38 14.69
CA LEU A 47 1.59 -6.05 15.44
C LEU A 47 1.21 -6.25 16.90
N LYS A 48 0.61 -5.25 17.55
CA LYS A 48 0.15 -5.30 18.94
C LYS A 48 -0.96 -6.33 19.15
N GLN A 49 -1.90 -6.44 18.22
CA GLN A 49 -3.01 -7.38 18.28
C GLN A 49 -2.56 -8.82 18.01
N ASP A 50 -1.75 -9.03 16.97
CA ASP A 50 -1.28 -10.38 16.60
C ASP A 50 -0.16 -10.87 17.55
N TYR A 51 0.69 -9.96 18.04
CA TYR A 51 1.94 -10.27 18.73
C TYR A 51 2.27 -9.26 19.86
N ALA A 52 1.37 -9.12 20.83
CA ALA A 52 1.46 -8.12 21.91
C ALA A 52 2.81 -8.08 22.65
N VAL A 53 3.43 -9.24 22.90
CA VAL A 53 4.74 -9.35 23.57
C VAL A 53 5.83 -8.67 22.73
N ILE A 54 5.85 -8.94 21.41
CA ILE A 54 6.83 -8.35 20.49
C ILE A 54 6.62 -6.85 20.36
N PHE A 55 5.36 -6.40 20.26
CA PHE A 55 5.07 -4.97 20.27
C PHE A 55 5.58 -4.31 21.55
N GLN A 56 5.35 -4.93 22.71
CA GLN A 56 5.82 -4.39 23.98
C GLN A 56 7.35 -4.32 24.06
N GLU A 57 8.04 -5.38 23.61
CA GLU A 57 9.50 -5.43 23.59
C GLU A 57 10.12 -4.34 22.68
N LEU A 58 9.58 -4.17 21.48
CA LEU A 58 10.16 -3.30 20.47
C LEU A 58 9.75 -1.82 20.63
N PHE A 59 8.54 -1.57 21.12
CA PHE A 59 7.93 -0.24 21.08
C PHE A 59 7.26 0.15 22.40
N GLY A 60 6.35 -0.69 22.91
CA GLY A 60 5.48 -0.31 24.03
C GLY A 60 6.23 0.02 25.33
N ARG A 61 7.34 -0.68 25.61
CA ARG A 61 8.17 -0.43 26.81
C ARG A 61 8.88 0.92 26.78
N TYR A 62 8.90 1.56 25.61
CA TYR A 62 9.47 2.88 25.37
C TYR A 62 8.38 3.94 25.22
N GLY A 63 7.16 3.65 25.70
CA GLY A 63 6.06 4.60 25.76
C GLY A 63 5.27 4.76 24.45
N LEU A 64 5.64 4.06 23.37
CA LEU A 64 4.92 4.15 22.10
C LEU A 64 3.58 3.40 22.16
N ASP A 65 2.51 4.06 21.77
CA ASP A 65 1.20 3.46 21.53
C ASP A 65 0.48 4.18 20.36
N MET A 66 -0.76 3.81 20.06
CA MET A 66 -1.51 4.31 18.91
C MET A 66 -2.93 4.76 19.29
N GLN A 67 -3.40 5.80 18.60
CA GLN A 67 -4.80 6.18 18.55
C GLN A 67 -5.32 6.02 17.13
N LEU A 68 -6.12 4.99 16.89
CA LEU A 68 -6.67 4.70 15.57
C LEU A 68 -7.89 5.54 15.22
N ARG A 69 -8.10 5.73 13.92
CA ARG A 69 -9.36 6.24 13.38
C ARG A 69 -10.49 5.21 13.58
N PRO A 70 -11.75 5.66 13.63
CA PRO A 70 -12.90 4.77 13.46
C PRO A 70 -12.73 3.91 12.20
N GLY A 71 -12.98 2.61 12.33
CA GLY A 71 -12.75 1.61 11.27
C GLY A 71 -11.64 0.60 11.59
N GLY A 72 -10.71 0.96 12.49
CA GLY A 72 -9.67 0.07 13.03
C GLY A 72 -8.39 -0.01 12.19
N PHE A 73 -7.59 -1.05 12.42
CA PHE A 73 -6.30 -1.26 11.76
C PHE A 73 -6.35 -2.15 10.50
N LEU A 74 -7.49 -2.81 10.29
CA LEU A 74 -7.70 -3.71 9.16
C LEU A 74 -8.14 -2.93 7.93
N SER A 75 -7.50 -3.23 6.81
CA SER A 75 -7.95 -2.79 5.49
C SER A 75 -9.30 -3.42 5.17
N LYS A 76 -10.25 -2.59 4.72
CA LYS A 76 -11.62 -2.99 4.36
C LYS A 76 -11.99 -2.30 3.03
N PRO A 77 -13.01 -2.79 2.30
CA PRO A 77 -13.47 -2.13 1.09
C PRO A 77 -13.68 -0.62 1.28
N GLY A 78 -12.99 0.19 0.47
CA GLY A 78 -13.06 1.66 0.52
C GLY A 78 -12.36 2.33 1.71
N PHE A 79 -11.69 1.56 2.57
CA PHE A 79 -11.11 2.09 3.81
C PHE A 79 -9.63 1.72 3.96
N LEU A 80 -8.78 2.74 3.87
CA LEU A 80 -7.39 2.65 4.27
C LEU A 80 -7.29 2.82 5.79
N PRO A 81 -6.71 1.87 6.53
CA PRO A 81 -6.58 1.99 7.98
C PRO A 81 -5.55 3.06 8.34
N GLY A 82 -5.73 3.72 9.48
CA GLY A 82 -4.77 4.72 9.92
C GLY A 82 -5.08 5.30 11.29
N GLY A 83 -4.12 6.05 11.82
CA GLY A 83 -4.22 6.67 13.14
C GLY A 83 -3.09 7.66 13.41
N TYR A 84 -2.95 7.99 14.68
CA TYR A 84 -1.85 8.76 15.24
C TYR A 84 -1.02 7.89 16.16
N PHE A 85 0.26 8.20 16.30
CA PHE A 85 1.05 7.70 17.42
C PHE A 85 0.75 8.46 18.71
N SER A 86 1.04 7.82 19.84
CA SER A 86 1.21 8.47 21.12
C SER A 86 2.52 8.04 21.76
N ILE A 87 3.17 8.97 22.47
CA ILE A 87 4.35 8.68 23.29
C ILE A 87 4.03 9.09 24.72
N ASP A 88 4.17 8.17 25.67
CA ASP A 88 3.88 8.36 27.09
C ASP A 88 2.46 8.92 27.32
N GLY A 89 1.49 8.40 26.55
CA GLY A 89 0.09 8.80 26.59
C GLY A 89 -0.26 10.10 25.85
N VAL A 90 0.73 10.82 25.31
CA VAL A 90 0.49 12.05 24.53
C VAL A 90 0.34 11.71 23.05
N VAL A 91 -0.86 11.91 22.50
CA VAL A 91 -1.16 11.68 21.08
C VAL A 91 -0.53 12.76 20.20
N LEU A 92 0.17 12.35 19.13
CA LEU A 92 0.90 13.21 18.21
C LEU A 92 0.01 13.60 17.01
N LYS A 93 -0.86 14.59 17.20
CA LYS A 93 -1.83 15.03 16.18
C LYS A 93 -1.31 16.16 15.29
N THR A 94 -0.42 17.00 15.80
CA THR A 94 0.12 18.15 15.06
C THR A 94 1.54 17.87 14.57
N GLU A 95 2.02 18.68 13.64
CA GLU A 95 3.40 18.63 13.14
C GLU A 95 4.43 18.73 14.26
N GLU A 96 4.28 19.74 15.13
CA GLU A 96 5.15 19.97 16.29
C GLU A 96 5.22 18.73 17.20
N GLN A 97 4.09 18.05 17.41
CA GLN A 97 4.06 16.85 18.22
C GLN A 97 4.71 15.66 17.51
N LYS A 98 4.46 15.50 16.21
CA LYS A 98 5.05 14.42 15.40
C LYS A 98 6.55 14.57 15.23
N GLU A 99 7.11 15.76 15.44
CA GLU A 99 8.55 15.98 15.37
C GLU A 99 9.35 15.19 16.39
N LYS A 100 8.70 14.72 17.46
CA LYS A 100 9.25 13.72 18.38
C LYS A 100 9.67 12.42 17.69
N LEU A 101 9.10 12.08 16.54
CA LEU A 101 9.43 10.87 15.77
C LEU A 101 10.70 11.01 14.93
N ARG A 102 11.24 12.22 14.74
CA ARG A 102 12.45 12.48 13.94
C ARG A 102 13.76 12.26 14.70
N THR A 103 13.71 11.72 15.92
CA THR A 103 14.93 11.46 16.68
C THR A 103 15.65 10.22 16.15
N LEU A 104 16.97 10.20 16.32
CA LEU A 104 17.78 9.01 16.01
C LEU A 104 17.34 7.78 16.80
N GLU A 105 16.77 7.98 17.99
CA GLU A 105 16.22 6.91 18.80
C GLU A 105 15.06 6.20 18.10
N TRP A 106 14.05 6.93 17.62
CA TRP A 106 12.92 6.32 16.92
C TRP A 106 13.35 5.74 15.57
N ALA A 107 14.21 6.43 14.82
CA ALA A 107 14.78 5.88 13.59
C ALA A 107 15.46 4.53 13.84
N TYR A 108 16.32 4.43 14.87
CA TYR A 108 16.98 3.18 15.23
C TYR A 108 15.99 2.10 15.69
N ARG A 109 14.96 2.45 16.46
CA ARG A 109 13.94 1.48 16.93
C ARG A 109 13.18 0.85 15.78
N PHE A 110 12.71 1.65 14.83
CA PHE A 110 12.04 1.13 13.64
C PHE A 110 12.98 0.33 12.76
N TRP A 111 14.25 0.74 12.64
CA TRP A 111 15.26 0.03 11.88
C TRP A 111 15.47 -1.37 12.45
N TRP A 112 15.71 -1.43 13.76
CA TRP A 112 15.87 -2.68 14.49
C TRP A 112 14.63 -3.57 14.37
N ALA A 113 13.43 -3.02 14.55
CA ALA A 113 12.18 -3.75 14.38
C ALA A 113 12.00 -4.31 12.97
N GLY A 114 12.49 -3.61 11.93
CA GLY A 114 12.51 -4.07 10.54
C GLY A 114 13.28 -5.37 10.30
N HIS A 115 14.15 -5.76 11.23
CA HIS A 115 14.87 -7.04 11.20
C HIS A 115 14.13 -8.19 11.91
N HIS A 116 13.06 -7.90 12.64
CA HIS A 116 12.30 -8.91 13.38
C HIS A 116 11.29 -9.63 12.46
N ASP A 117 11.31 -10.96 12.44
CA ASP A 117 10.49 -11.77 11.52
C ASP A 117 8.99 -11.50 11.66
N LEU A 118 8.48 -11.42 12.89
CA LEU A 118 7.06 -11.13 13.14
C LEU A 118 6.65 -9.71 12.71
N VAL A 119 7.58 -8.75 12.71
CA VAL A 119 7.32 -7.41 12.14
C VAL A 119 7.25 -7.50 10.62
N ARG A 120 8.17 -8.22 9.97
CA ARG A 120 8.16 -8.44 8.51
C ARG A 120 6.90 -9.17 8.04
N VAL A 121 6.47 -10.21 8.76
CA VAL A 121 5.20 -10.90 8.53
C VAL A 121 4.03 -9.93 8.65
N THR A 122 4.04 -9.06 9.66
CA THR A 122 2.99 -8.07 9.87
C THR A 122 2.94 -7.05 8.71
N GLN A 123 4.10 -6.60 8.23
CA GLN A 123 4.20 -5.73 7.05
C GLN A 123 3.60 -6.37 5.80
N ILE A 124 3.94 -7.64 5.51
CA ILE A 124 3.41 -8.37 4.35
C ILE A 124 1.90 -8.54 4.48
N LYS A 125 1.43 -8.97 5.65
CA LYS A 125 0.00 -9.10 5.93
C LYS A 125 -0.75 -7.78 5.74
N GLN A 126 -0.16 -6.65 6.13
CA GLN A 126 -0.76 -5.32 5.96
C GLN A 126 -0.77 -4.90 4.48
N ALA A 127 0.32 -5.12 3.76
CA ALA A 127 0.43 -4.86 2.33
C ALA A 127 -0.59 -5.68 1.51
N MET A 128 -0.76 -6.97 1.82
CA MET A 128 -1.80 -7.80 1.20
C MET A 128 -3.20 -7.27 1.49
N GLY A 129 -3.46 -6.88 2.75
CA GLY A 129 -4.74 -6.29 3.14
C GLY A 129 -5.10 -5.04 2.32
N ARG A 130 -4.11 -4.27 1.87
CA ARG A 130 -4.33 -3.07 1.04
C ARG A 130 -5.07 -3.37 -0.26
N ILE A 131 -4.92 -4.56 -0.84
CA ILE A 131 -5.65 -4.96 -2.06
C ILE A 131 -7.16 -4.94 -1.80
N ASN A 132 -7.59 -5.36 -0.60
CA ASN A 132 -9.01 -5.41 -0.22
C ASN A 132 -9.68 -4.03 -0.14
N THR A 133 -8.90 -2.94 -0.14
CA THR A 133 -9.49 -1.59 -0.10
C THR A 133 -10.06 -1.15 -1.44
N PHE A 134 -9.59 -1.73 -2.55
CA PHE A 134 -10.01 -1.31 -3.89
C PHE A 134 -10.43 -2.45 -4.81
N TYR A 135 -9.87 -3.66 -4.68
CA TYR A 135 -9.99 -4.70 -5.70
C TYR A 135 -11.42 -5.21 -5.91
N ARG A 136 -12.16 -5.38 -4.81
CA ARG A 136 -13.59 -5.76 -4.82
C ARG A 136 -14.47 -4.75 -4.09
N ASN A 137 -14.10 -3.46 -4.15
CA ASN A 137 -14.83 -2.44 -3.42
C ASN A 137 -16.21 -2.15 -4.03
N PRO A 138 -17.33 -2.48 -3.37
CA PRO A 138 -18.67 -2.26 -3.92
C PRO A 138 -19.04 -0.77 -4.03
N SER A 139 -18.33 0.11 -3.33
CA SER A 139 -18.55 1.56 -3.37
C SER A 139 -17.76 2.25 -4.49
N SER A 140 -16.95 1.53 -5.27
CA SER A 140 -16.13 2.07 -6.35
C SER A 140 -16.16 1.14 -7.57
N LEU A 141 -17.36 0.99 -8.15
CA LEU A 141 -17.56 0.18 -9.34
C LEU A 141 -17.23 0.96 -10.62
N LEU A 142 -16.66 0.27 -11.59
CA LEU A 142 -16.40 0.73 -12.95
C LEU A 142 -17.44 0.06 -13.85
N ASN A 143 -18.33 0.82 -14.48
CA ASN A 143 -19.41 0.28 -15.32
C ASN A 143 -20.20 -0.86 -14.63
N ASN A 144 -20.57 -0.65 -13.35
CA ASN A 144 -21.25 -1.62 -12.48
C ASN A 144 -20.46 -2.92 -12.18
N ARG A 145 -19.15 -2.92 -12.40
CA ARG A 145 -18.25 -4.05 -12.13
C ARG A 145 -17.11 -3.64 -11.20
N SER A 146 -16.54 -4.60 -10.50
CA SER A 146 -15.39 -4.37 -9.62
C SER A 146 -14.10 -4.31 -10.42
N VAL A 147 -13.02 -3.83 -9.81
CA VAL A 147 -11.67 -3.87 -10.41
C VAL A 147 -11.27 -5.32 -10.75
N ALA A 148 -11.63 -6.27 -9.89
CA ALA A 148 -11.37 -7.69 -10.06
C ALA A 148 -12.04 -8.33 -11.29
N ASP A 149 -13.05 -7.69 -11.89
CA ASP A 149 -13.64 -8.18 -13.15
C ASP A 149 -12.75 -7.84 -14.35
N TYR A 150 -12.02 -6.73 -14.30
CA TYR A 150 -11.18 -6.24 -15.38
C TYR A 150 -9.76 -6.80 -15.32
N VAL A 151 -9.15 -6.83 -14.14
CA VAL A 151 -7.74 -7.15 -13.95
C VAL A 151 -7.59 -8.35 -13.02
N THR A 152 -7.03 -9.45 -13.51
CA THR A 152 -6.95 -10.72 -12.75
C THR A 152 -5.60 -11.42 -12.88
N SER A 153 -4.66 -10.85 -13.64
CA SER A 153 -3.27 -11.29 -13.62
C SER A 153 -2.53 -10.77 -12.39
N GLU A 154 -1.56 -11.54 -11.87
CA GLU A 154 -0.70 -11.08 -10.77
C GLU A 154 0.06 -9.80 -11.15
N CYS A 155 0.52 -9.73 -12.40
CA CYS A 155 1.17 -8.53 -12.96
C CYS A 155 0.24 -7.31 -12.94
N GLY A 156 -1.00 -7.46 -13.40
CA GLY A 156 -1.97 -6.37 -13.41
C GLY A 156 -2.32 -5.90 -12.00
N VAL A 157 -2.60 -6.83 -11.08
CA VAL A 157 -2.88 -6.48 -9.68
C VAL A 157 -1.69 -5.78 -9.02
N ALA A 158 -0.45 -6.19 -9.33
CA ALA A 158 0.74 -5.52 -8.85
C ALA A 158 0.86 -4.07 -9.37
N LEU A 159 0.54 -3.79 -10.63
CA LEU A 159 0.53 -2.43 -11.19
C LEU A 159 -0.51 -1.52 -10.53
N LEU A 160 -1.71 -2.07 -10.27
CA LEU A 160 -2.76 -1.34 -9.58
C LEU A 160 -2.36 -1.04 -8.13
N LEU A 161 -1.82 -2.04 -7.43
CA LEU A 161 -1.34 -1.89 -6.06
C LEU A 161 -0.19 -0.87 -5.99
N ASP A 162 0.76 -0.90 -6.93
CA ASP A 162 1.87 0.04 -7.01
C ASP A 162 1.40 1.50 -7.09
N GLN A 163 0.43 1.80 -7.96
CA GLN A 163 -0.17 3.13 -7.98
C GLN A 163 -1.02 3.39 -6.72
N HIS A 164 -1.68 2.38 -6.16
CA HIS A 164 -2.47 2.54 -4.93
C HIS A 164 -1.61 2.86 -3.70
N VAL A 165 -0.37 2.38 -3.66
CA VAL A 165 0.59 2.71 -2.60
C VAL A 165 1.03 4.16 -2.73
N ASN A 166 1.46 4.57 -3.93
CA ASN A 166 1.96 5.93 -4.13
C ASN A 166 0.84 6.99 -4.15
N ARG A 167 -0.30 6.68 -4.78
CA ARG A 167 -1.43 7.58 -5.07
C ARG A 167 -2.78 6.84 -5.02
N PRO A 168 -3.27 6.44 -3.83
CA PRO A 168 -4.47 5.62 -3.66
C PRO A 168 -5.70 6.13 -4.43
N GLY A 169 -5.98 7.43 -4.34
CA GLY A 169 -7.16 8.06 -4.94
C GLY A 169 -7.17 8.10 -6.47
N HIS A 170 -6.05 7.77 -7.13
CA HIS A 170 -5.95 7.85 -8.59
C HIS A 170 -6.33 6.54 -9.30
N VAL A 171 -6.18 5.37 -8.64
CA VAL A 171 -6.40 4.07 -9.28
C VAL A 171 -7.78 3.94 -9.93
N PRO A 172 -8.91 4.27 -9.25
CA PRO A 172 -10.22 4.14 -9.86
C PRO A 172 -10.37 4.99 -11.13
N GLY A 173 -9.93 6.25 -11.09
CA GLY A 173 -10.05 7.17 -12.22
C GLY A 173 -9.11 6.82 -13.38
N THR A 174 -7.90 6.36 -13.10
CA THR A 174 -6.96 5.89 -14.13
C THR A 174 -7.49 4.64 -14.83
N LEU A 175 -7.98 3.66 -14.05
CA LEU A 175 -8.53 2.43 -14.60
C LEU A 175 -9.81 2.65 -15.39
N ALA A 176 -10.72 3.52 -14.91
CA ALA A 176 -11.93 3.90 -15.64
C ALA A 176 -11.60 4.40 -17.05
N LYS A 177 -10.67 5.36 -17.16
CA LYS A 177 -10.24 5.93 -18.44
C LYS A 177 -9.61 4.88 -19.36
N ALA A 178 -8.87 3.93 -18.81
CA ALA A 178 -8.27 2.84 -19.58
C ALA A 178 -9.36 1.91 -20.14
N VAL A 179 -10.33 1.54 -19.32
CA VAL A 179 -11.49 0.72 -19.72
C VAL A 179 -12.33 1.43 -20.78
N ASP A 180 -12.63 2.72 -20.61
CA ASP A 180 -13.41 3.50 -21.57
C ASP A 180 -12.70 3.60 -22.93
N SER A 181 -11.36 3.65 -22.93
CA SER A 181 -10.55 3.65 -24.15
C SER A 181 -10.60 2.32 -24.92
N LEU A 182 -11.05 1.23 -24.27
CA LEU A 182 -11.28 -0.09 -24.87
C LEU A 182 -12.76 -0.34 -25.23
N SER A 183 -13.56 0.72 -25.32
CA SER A 183 -14.99 0.61 -25.63
C SER A 183 -15.26 -0.34 -26.81
N GLY A 184 -16.23 -1.25 -26.63
CA GLY A 184 -16.59 -2.27 -27.61
C GLY A 184 -15.92 -3.64 -27.45
N MET A 185 -15.02 -3.84 -26.48
CA MET A 185 -14.37 -5.13 -26.21
C MET A 185 -15.23 -6.18 -25.48
N GLY A 186 -16.53 -5.93 -25.29
CA GLY A 186 -17.45 -6.88 -24.66
C GLY A 186 -17.25 -7.04 -23.15
N ASP A 187 -17.76 -8.16 -22.61
CA ASP A 187 -17.69 -8.47 -21.18
C ASP A 187 -16.25 -8.80 -20.77
N PRO A 188 -15.66 -8.09 -19.79
CA PRO A 188 -14.33 -8.39 -19.26
C PRO A 188 -14.15 -9.83 -18.80
N GLN A 189 -15.19 -10.51 -18.35
CA GLN A 189 -15.09 -11.91 -17.94
C GLN A 189 -14.76 -12.86 -19.11
N GLN A 190 -14.96 -12.43 -20.35
CA GLN A 190 -14.63 -13.19 -21.57
C GLN A 190 -13.28 -12.76 -22.19
N TRP A 191 -12.57 -11.82 -21.57
CA TRP A 191 -11.28 -11.35 -22.05
C TRP A 191 -10.22 -12.45 -22.00
N SER A 192 -9.34 -12.43 -22.98
CA SER A 192 -8.10 -13.21 -23.07
C SER A 192 -6.94 -12.52 -22.33
N ASP A 193 -5.80 -13.20 -22.26
CA ASP A 193 -4.54 -12.60 -21.79
C ASP A 193 -4.17 -11.33 -22.58
N ALA A 194 -4.41 -11.34 -23.90
CA ALA A 194 -4.11 -10.21 -24.78
C ALA A 194 -5.03 -9.01 -24.53
N ASP A 195 -6.28 -9.26 -24.12
CA ASP A 195 -7.23 -8.19 -23.81
C ASP A 195 -6.86 -7.47 -22.52
N GLU A 196 -6.52 -8.22 -21.47
CA GLU A 196 -6.02 -7.61 -20.23
C GLU A 196 -4.68 -6.90 -20.46
N ALA A 197 -3.77 -7.46 -21.27
CA ALA A 197 -2.52 -6.79 -21.62
C ALA A 197 -2.75 -5.41 -22.27
N ARG A 198 -3.68 -5.32 -23.23
CA ARG A 198 -4.07 -4.04 -23.85
C ARG A 198 -4.61 -3.04 -22.84
N LEU A 199 -5.40 -3.49 -21.86
CA LEU A 199 -5.87 -2.64 -20.77
C LEU A 199 -4.70 -2.11 -19.93
N LEU A 200 -3.75 -2.98 -19.58
CA LEU A 200 -2.60 -2.61 -18.76
C LEU A 200 -1.67 -1.63 -19.49
N ASP A 201 -1.46 -1.78 -20.80
CA ASP A 201 -0.67 -0.84 -21.60
C ASP A 201 -1.30 0.57 -21.56
N LEU A 202 -2.61 0.67 -21.75
CA LEU A 202 -3.35 1.93 -21.64
C LEU A 202 -3.29 2.50 -20.22
N TYR A 203 -3.42 1.63 -19.21
CA TYR A 203 -3.31 2.02 -17.81
C TYR A 203 -1.94 2.63 -17.51
N VAL A 204 -0.85 2.05 -18.02
CA VAL A 204 0.52 2.56 -17.85
C VAL A 204 0.68 3.95 -18.49
N VAL A 205 0.16 4.16 -19.69
CA VAL A 205 0.15 5.48 -20.34
C VAL A 205 -0.68 6.50 -19.55
N LEU A 206 -1.80 6.09 -18.96
CA LEU A 206 -2.69 6.98 -18.22
C LEU A 206 -2.19 7.30 -16.81
N ARG A 207 -1.51 6.38 -16.11
CA ARG A 207 -0.89 6.65 -14.81
C ARG A 207 0.26 7.65 -14.92
N GLU A 208 0.94 7.73 -16.06
CA GLU A 208 1.95 8.76 -16.33
C GLU A 208 1.40 10.19 -16.21
N LYS A 209 0.12 10.37 -16.51
CA LYS A 209 -0.56 11.67 -16.44
C LYS A 209 -1.05 12.02 -15.03
N THR A 210 -0.66 11.25 -14.02
CA THR A 210 -1.01 11.49 -12.62
C THR A 210 0.15 12.12 -11.86
N THR A 211 -0.05 12.43 -10.57
CA THR A 211 1.02 12.95 -9.70
C THR A 211 1.91 11.85 -9.13
N MET A 212 1.83 10.63 -9.66
CA MET A 212 2.63 9.49 -9.23
C MET A 212 4.11 9.75 -9.51
N THR A 213 4.98 9.38 -8.56
CA THR A 213 6.42 9.49 -8.74
C THR A 213 6.93 8.41 -9.70
N ASP A 214 7.73 8.80 -10.70
CA ASP A 214 8.38 7.91 -11.68
C ASP A 214 7.48 6.77 -12.22
N PRO A 215 6.32 7.10 -12.79
CA PRO A 215 5.28 6.13 -13.10
C PRO A 215 5.71 5.09 -14.15
N ILE A 216 6.59 5.44 -15.08
CA ILE A 216 7.05 4.54 -16.15
C ILE A 216 8.06 3.52 -15.61
N ASN A 217 9.12 3.97 -14.94
CA ASN A 217 10.13 3.08 -14.39
C ASN A 217 9.53 2.11 -13.35
N ARG A 218 8.60 2.59 -12.51
CA ARG A 218 7.89 1.74 -11.56
C ARG A 218 7.05 0.65 -12.23
N ALA A 219 6.46 0.95 -13.40
CA ALA A 219 5.77 -0.08 -14.18
C ALA A 219 6.75 -1.07 -14.81
N HIS A 220 7.92 -0.59 -15.29
CA HIS A 220 8.98 -1.45 -15.80
C HIS A 220 9.47 -2.46 -14.75
N VAL A 221 9.67 -2.05 -13.49
CA VAL A 221 10.06 -2.96 -12.40
C VAL A 221 9.04 -4.09 -12.22
N VAL A 222 7.75 -3.78 -12.28
CA VAL A 222 6.69 -4.80 -12.18
C VAL A 222 6.70 -5.74 -13.40
N PHE A 223 6.89 -5.20 -14.60
CA PHE A 223 7.00 -6.01 -15.81
C PHE A 223 8.24 -6.90 -15.82
N GLU A 224 9.39 -6.41 -15.38
CA GLU A 224 10.63 -7.18 -15.26
C GLU A 224 10.46 -8.34 -14.27
N ALA A 225 9.74 -8.12 -13.16
CA ALA A 225 9.40 -9.20 -12.23
C ALA A 225 8.53 -10.28 -12.91
N ALA A 226 7.61 -9.88 -13.78
CA ALA A 226 6.83 -10.83 -14.57
C ALA A 226 7.68 -11.60 -15.59
N ASP A 227 8.63 -10.92 -16.24
CA ASP A 227 9.54 -11.53 -17.22
C ASP A 227 10.51 -12.52 -16.56
N LYS A 228 10.85 -12.31 -15.29
CA LYS A 228 11.62 -13.23 -14.44
C LYS A 228 10.78 -14.39 -13.87
N GLY A 229 9.47 -14.42 -14.13
CA GLY A 229 8.57 -15.45 -13.61
C GLY A 229 8.19 -15.28 -12.13
N ILE A 230 8.49 -14.13 -11.51
CA ILE A 230 8.07 -13.81 -10.14
C ILE A 230 6.57 -13.49 -10.11
N LEU A 231 6.05 -12.89 -11.18
CA LEU A 231 4.63 -12.63 -11.40
C LEU A 231 4.17 -13.29 -12.70
N SER A 232 2.92 -13.74 -12.74
CA SER A 232 2.28 -14.19 -13.96
C SER A 232 1.52 -13.05 -14.66
N ARG A 233 1.73 -12.94 -15.98
CA ARG A 233 0.91 -12.09 -16.87
C ARG A 233 -0.41 -12.75 -17.29
N ARG A 234 -0.61 -14.03 -16.97
CA ARG A 234 -1.81 -14.78 -17.38
C ARG A 234 -3.03 -14.27 -16.65
N ARG A 235 -4.14 -14.11 -17.37
CA ARG A 235 -5.42 -13.77 -16.79
C ARG A 235 -5.86 -14.86 -15.80
N GLY A 236 -6.46 -14.45 -14.69
CA GLY A 236 -6.89 -15.33 -13.61
C GLY A 236 -5.77 -15.95 -12.77
N SER A 237 -4.50 -15.56 -12.98
CA SER A 237 -3.37 -16.05 -12.19
C SER A 237 -3.38 -15.53 -10.75
N PHE A 238 -3.90 -14.32 -10.51
CA PHE A 238 -4.03 -13.80 -9.16
C PHE A 238 -5.14 -14.53 -8.42
N LYS A 239 -4.80 -15.09 -7.25
CA LYS A 239 -5.73 -15.74 -6.31
C LYS A 239 -5.65 -15.01 -4.98
N GLU A 240 -6.80 -14.62 -4.46
CA GLU A 240 -6.95 -13.99 -3.13
C GLU A 240 -6.80 -15.01 -2.00
#